data_AF-A0A412YQ72-F1
#
_entry.id   AF-A0A412YQ72-F1
#
_cell.length_a   1.000
_cell.length_b   1.000
_cell.length_c   1.000
_cell.angle_alpha   90.00
_cell.angle_beta   90.00
_cell.angle_gamma   90.00
#
_symmetry.space_group_name_H-M   'P 1'
#
loop_
_entity.id
_entity.type
_entity.pdbx_description
1 polymer ?
#
loop_
_entity_poly.entity_id
_entity_poly.type
_entity_poly.pdbx_seq_one_letter_code
_entity_poly.pdbx_strand_id
1 'polypeptide(L)'
;MAIQSNKEYLTKTLSRFNLTEDDIDLILAEHPGLEEANFNVSMCKNAIYKSMSEILPVANISEGGFSLSWNMDALKMWYNALCKELGKENILGGKPKVRNRSNSW
;
A
#
# COMPACT_ATOMS: atom_id res chain seq x y z
N MET A 1 -2.05 -19.87 13.66
CA MET A 1 -3.28 -19.08 13.91
C MET A 1 -3.83 -18.70 12.54
N ALA A 2 -4.99 -19.23 12.16
CA ALA A 2 -5.62 -18.90 10.88
C ALA A 2 -6.16 -17.48 10.95
N ILE A 3 -5.95 -16.70 9.89
CA ILE A 3 -6.47 -15.32 9.79
C ILE A 3 -7.98 -15.40 9.65
N GLN A 4 -8.72 -14.83 10.62
CA GLN A 4 -10.17 -14.97 10.72
C GLN A 4 -10.94 -13.67 10.42
N SER A 5 -10.27 -12.53 10.34
CA SER A 5 -10.91 -11.23 10.10
C SER A 5 -10.13 -10.35 9.12
N ASN A 6 -10.84 -9.43 8.46
CA ASN A 6 -10.24 -8.45 7.56
C ASN A 6 -9.26 -7.54 8.30
N LYS A 7 -9.63 -7.09 9.52
CA LYS A 7 -8.75 -6.30 10.40
C LYS A 7 -7.45 -7.04 10.71
N GLU A 8 -7.51 -8.31 11.12
CA GLU A 8 -6.29 -9.08 11.44
C GLU A 8 -5.38 -9.27 10.21
N TYR A 9 -5.97 -9.47 9.02
CA TYR A 9 -5.21 -9.54 7.77
C TYR A 9 -4.50 -8.22 7.45
N LEU A 10 -5.22 -7.10 7.56
CA LEU A 10 -4.68 -5.77 7.32
C LEU A 10 -3.56 -5.48 8.32
N THR A 11 -3.79 -5.67 9.61
CA THR A 11 -2.78 -5.49 10.66
C THR A 11 -1.53 -6.32 10.34
N LYS A 12 -1.63 -7.64 10.12
CA LYS A 12 -0.44 -8.46 9.84
C LYS A 12 0.31 -8.06 8.57
N THR A 13 -0.40 -7.61 7.54
CA THR A 13 0.21 -7.20 6.27
C THR A 13 0.88 -5.84 6.39
N LEU A 14 0.20 -4.90 7.05
CA LEU A 14 0.57 -3.50 7.16
C LEU A 14 1.54 -3.22 8.33
N SER A 15 1.64 -4.09 9.33
CA SER A 15 2.68 -4.00 10.36
C SER A 15 4.11 -4.06 9.80
N ARG A 16 4.31 -4.67 8.62
CA ARG A 16 5.62 -4.68 7.91
C ARG A 16 6.05 -3.30 7.44
N PHE A 17 5.08 -2.41 7.29
CA PHE A 17 5.24 -1.03 6.89
C PHE A 17 5.16 -0.08 8.10
N ASN A 18 5.30 -0.60 9.32
CA ASN A 18 5.31 0.21 10.55
C ASN A 18 4.06 1.09 10.73
N LEU A 19 2.92 0.65 10.18
CA LEU A 19 1.62 1.29 10.35
C LEU A 19 1.04 0.92 11.70
N THR A 20 0.42 1.91 12.34
CA THR A 20 -0.21 1.77 13.65
C THR A 20 -1.62 1.22 13.52
N GLU A 21 -2.20 0.77 14.63
CA GLU A 21 -3.60 0.29 14.63
C GLU A 21 -4.60 1.38 14.25
N ASP A 22 -4.32 2.65 14.58
CA ASP A 22 -5.11 3.82 14.15
C ASP A 22 -5.12 3.97 12.63
N ASP A 23 -3.97 3.78 11.97
CA ASP A 23 -3.90 3.81 10.50
C ASP A 23 -4.76 2.70 9.89
N ILE A 24 -4.81 1.53 10.52
CA ILE A 24 -5.65 0.41 10.07
C ILE A 24 -7.13 0.73 10.25
N ASP A 25 -7.50 1.35 11.37
CA ASP A 25 -8.88 1.74 11.66
C ASP A 25 -9.37 2.82 10.68
N LEU A 26 -8.50 3.78 10.33
CA LEU A 26 -8.77 4.76 9.30
C LEU A 26 -9.04 4.11 7.94
N ILE A 27 -8.21 3.15 7.51
CA ILE A 27 -8.42 2.39 6.27
C ILE A 27 -9.77 1.65 6.33
N LEU A 28 -10.12 1.04 7.47
CA LEU A 28 -11.41 0.36 7.61
C LEU A 28 -12.59 1.33 7.47
N ALA A 29 -12.49 2.54 8.05
CA ALA A 29 -13.51 3.57 7.95
C ALA A 29 -13.68 4.13 6.53
N GLU A 30 -12.60 4.25 5.76
CA GLU A 30 -12.64 4.73 4.37
C GLU A 30 -13.24 3.72 3.37
N HIS A 31 -13.22 2.44 3.73
CA HIS A 31 -13.78 1.36 2.90
C HIS A 31 -14.97 0.70 3.62
N PRO A 32 -16.13 1.39 3.69
CA PRO A 32 -17.33 0.82 4.28
C PRO A 32 -17.72 -0.44 3.51
N GLY A 33 -17.68 -1.57 4.21
CA GLY A 33 -17.83 -2.91 3.63
C GLY A 33 -16.72 -3.88 4.03
N LEU A 34 -15.58 -3.43 4.54
CA LEU A 34 -14.56 -4.32 5.12
C LEU A 34 -14.90 -4.76 6.55
N GLU A 35 -15.57 -3.91 7.32
CA GLU A 35 -15.92 -4.17 8.72
C GLU A 35 -17.09 -5.18 8.85
N GLU A 36 -18.07 -5.08 7.95
CA GLU A 36 -19.29 -5.90 7.98
C GLU A 36 -19.21 -7.16 7.09
N ALA A 37 -18.20 -7.26 6.20
CA ALA A 37 -18.07 -8.41 5.31
C ALA A 37 -17.38 -9.60 5.96
N ASN A 38 -17.80 -10.80 5.54
CA ASN A 38 -17.03 -12.02 5.76
C ASN A 38 -15.58 -11.83 5.28
N PHE A 39 -14.65 -12.51 5.96
CA PHE A 39 -13.23 -12.44 5.65
C PHE A 39 -12.97 -12.63 4.15
N ASN A 40 -12.47 -11.58 3.49
CA ASN A 40 -12.24 -11.57 2.06
C ASN A 40 -10.92 -10.87 1.73
N VAL A 41 -9.93 -11.71 1.40
CA VAL A 41 -8.57 -11.26 1.05
C VAL A 41 -8.57 -10.32 -0.15
N SER A 42 -9.45 -10.53 -1.14
CA SER A 42 -9.51 -9.68 -2.34
C SER A 42 -9.96 -8.26 -2.01
N MET A 43 -10.97 -8.13 -1.13
CA MET A 43 -11.43 -6.83 -0.64
C MET A 43 -10.34 -6.12 0.16
N CYS A 44 -9.63 -6.82 1.05
CA CYS A 44 -8.51 -6.26 1.80
C CYS A 44 -7.38 -5.76 0.89
N LYS A 45 -6.99 -6.56 -0.12
CA LYS A 45 -5.97 -6.16 -1.11
C LYS A 45 -6.39 -4.93 -1.89
N ASN A 46 -7.67 -4.84 -2.26
CA ASN A 46 -8.22 -3.69 -2.95
C ASN A 46 -8.23 -2.43 -2.08
N ALA A 47 -8.53 -2.57 -0.78
CA ALA A 47 -8.48 -1.49 0.19
C ALA A 47 -7.05 -0.94 0.34
N ILE A 48 -6.08 -1.84 0.53
CA ILE A 48 -4.65 -1.49 0.56
C ILE A 48 -4.24 -0.76 -0.72
N TYR A 49 -4.68 -1.23 -1.89
CA TYR A 49 -4.38 -0.58 -3.16
C TYR A 49 -4.89 0.87 -3.21
N LYS A 50 -6.11 1.11 -2.74
CA LYS A 50 -6.75 2.43 -2.76
C LYS A 50 -6.14 3.38 -1.72
N SER A 51 -5.97 2.91 -0.48
CA SER A 51 -5.39 3.71 0.59
C SER A 51 -3.86 3.82 0.48
N MET A 52 -3.21 3.22 -0.53
CA MET A 52 -1.76 3.27 -0.68
C MET A 52 -1.22 4.71 -0.76
N SER A 53 -1.95 5.63 -1.38
CA SER A 53 -1.57 7.05 -1.44
C SER A 53 -1.57 7.73 -0.08
N GLU A 54 -2.35 7.24 0.87
CA GLU A 54 -2.54 7.81 2.21
C GLU A 54 -1.65 7.09 3.23
N ILE A 55 -1.48 5.78 3.06
CA ILE A 55 -0.59 4.91 3.81
C ILE A 55 0.87 5.27 3.59
N LEU A 56 1.24 5.77 2.41
CA LEU A 56 2.61 6.19 2.14
C LEU A 56 2.90 7.46 2.94
N PRO A 57 3.69 7.40 4.03
CA PRO A 57 4.14 8.63 4.65
C PRO A 57 4.93 9.42 3.61
N VAL A 58 4.67 10.72 3.56
CA VAL A 58 5.54 11.70 2.91
C VAL A 58 6.85 11.69 3.71
N ALA A 59 7.72 10.71 3.47
CA ALA A 59 8.91 10.55 4.29
C ALA A 59 9.89 11.71 4.01
N ASN A 60 9.77 12.75 4.82
CA ASN A 60 10.85 13.64 5.23
C ASN A 60 10.55 14.08 6.66
N ILE A 61 10.89 13.23 7.64
CA ILE A 61 10.92 13.62 9.04
C ILE A 61 12.38 13.68 9.45
N SER A 62 12.96 14.88 9.33
CA SER A 62 14.21 15.25 10.00
C SER A 62 13.85 16.11 11.20
N GLU A 63 13.53 15.48 12.33
CA GLU A 63 13.66 16.11 13.65
C GLU A 63 13.85 14.98 14.67
N GLY A 64 15.04 14.90 15.27
CA GLY A 64 15.27 14.04 16.44
C GLY A 64 15.92 12.65 16.24
N GLY A 65 16.64 12.39 15.13
CA GLY A 65 17.62 11.28 15.07
C GLY A 65 17.07 9.87 14.83
N PHE A 66 15.77 9.69 14.55
CA PHE A 66 15.20 8.40 14.11
C PHE A 66 14.81 8.47 12.63
N SER A 67 15.72 8.07 11.74
CA SER A 67 15.46 8.01 10.30
C SER A 67 14.95 6.63 9.90
N LEU A 68 13.62 6.45 9.87
CA LEU A 68 13.02 5.26 9.30
C LEU A 68 13.14 5.32 7.76
N SER A 69 14.25 4.81 7.23
CA SER A 69 14.50 4.75 5.80
C SER A 69 13.85 3.50 5.21
N TRP A 70 12.72 3.67 4.54
CA TRP A 70 12.06 2.56 3.85
C TRP A 70 12.82 2.25 2.56
N ASN A 71 12.96 0.97 2.24
CA ASN A 71 13.44 0.56 0.93
C ASN A 71 12.34 0.84 -0.12
N MET A 72 12.41 2.04 -0.70
CA MET A 72 11.48 2.53 -1.72
C MET A 72 11.42 1.62 -2.97
N ASP A 73 12.52 0.94 -3.29
CA ASP A 73 12.56 0.01 -4.42
C ASP A 73 11.75 -1.25 -4.13
N ALA A 74 11.95 -1.85 -2.94
CA ALA A 74 11.17 -2.99 -2.47
C ALA A 74 9.67 -2.66 -2.35
N LEU A 75 9.33 -1.45 -1.86
CA LEU A 75 7.94 -1.00 -1.77
C LEU A 75 7.30 -0.86 -3.15
N LYS A 76 8.02 -0.26 -4.12
CA LYS A 76 7.54 -0.14 -5.51
C LYS A 76 7.34 -1.51 -6.15
N MET A 77 8.25 -2.45 -5.94
CA MET A 77 8.14 -3.82 -6.43
C MET A 77 6.93 -4.54 -5.83
N TRP A 78 6.77 -4.46 -4.51
CA TRP A 78 5.63 -5.06 -3.80
C TRP A 78 4.31 -4.48 -4.28
N TYR A 79 4.20 -3.16 -4.38
CA TYR A 79 2.99 -2.50 -4.88
C TYR A 79 2.70 -2.85 -6.34
N ASN A 80 3.73 -2.95 -7.19
CA ASN A 80 3.56 -3.39 -8.57
C ASN A 80 3.01 -4.82 -8.66
N ALA A 81 3.50 -5.73 -7.80
CA ALA A 81 2.98 -7.09 -7.70
C ALA A 81 1.50 -7.11 -7.26
N LEU A 82 1.13 -6.30 -6.27
CA LEU A 82 -0.25 -6.13 -5.81
C LEU A 82 -1.16 -5.62 -6.94
N CYS A 83 -0.72 -4.61 -7.69
CA CYS A 83 -1.45 -4.06 -8.83
C CYS A 83 -1.68 -5.12 -9.92
N LYS A 84 -0.65 -5.91 -10.24
CA LYS A 84 -0.75 -7.00 -11.22
C LYS A 84 -1.73 -8.09 -10.79
N GLU A 85 -1.72 -8.46 -9.52
CA GLU A 85 -2.62 -9.47 -8.97
C GLU A 85 -4.09 -9.00 -9.01
N LEU A 86 -4.33 -7.71 -8.75
CA LEU A 86 -5.65 -7.09 -8.83
C LEU A 86 -6.08 -6.72 -10.26
N GLY A 87 -5.20 -6.84 -11.25
CA GLY A 87 -5.44 -6.38 -12.62
C GLY A 87 -5.60 -4.87 -12.75
N LYS A 88 -5.00 -4.09 -11.85
CA LYS A 88 -5.12 -2.63 -11.79
C LYS A 88 -3.86 -1.91 -12.25
N GLU A 89 -4.04 -0.67 -12.70
CA GLU A 89 -2.91 0.20 -13.03
C GLU A 89 -2.16 0.61 -11.76
N ASN A 90 -0.83 0.64 -11.85
CA ASN A 90 0.02 1.09 -10.76
C ASN A 90 0.04 2.63 -10.71
N ILE A 91 -0.67 3.21 -9.75
CA ILE A 91 -0.76 4.67 -9.56
C ILE A 91 0.50 5.31 -8.96
N LEU A 92 1.40 4.51 -8.36
CA LEU A 92 2.66 4.98 -7.78
C LEU A 92 3.82 4.97 -8.78
N GLY A 93 3.72 4.13 -9.81
CA GLY A 93 4.65 4.08 -10.91
C GLY A 93 4.38 5.24 -11.85
N GLY A 94 5.16 6.32 -11.73
CA GLY A 94 5.20 7.32 -12.79
C GLY A 94 5.39 6.63 -14.14
N LYS A 95 4.54 6.99 -15.12
CA LYS A 95 4.58 6.47 -16.50
C LYS A 95 6.04 6.30 -16.92
N PRO A 96 6.44 5.16 -17.53
CA PRO A 96 7.83 4.94 -17.91
C PRO A 96 8.32 6.15 -18.72
N LYS A 97 9.20 6.95 -18.12
CA LYS A 97 9.75 8.13 -18.77
C LYS A 97 10.68 7.62 -19.84
N VAL A 98 10.21 7.62 -21.10
CA VAL A 98 11.00 7.24 -22.27
C VAL A 98 12.31 8.04 -22.23
N ARG A 99 13.41 7.36 -21.86
CA ARG A 99 14.75 7.98 -21.76
C ARG A 99 15.44 8.08 -23.12
N ASN A 100 14.89 7.46 -24.16
CA ASN A 100 15.47 7.48 -25.50
C ASN A 100 14.58 8.32 -26.45
N ARG A 101 15.04 9.54 -26.76
CA ARG A 101 14.46 10.43 -27.79
C ARG A 101 15.29 10.44 -29.07
N SER A 102 16.20 9.48 -29.26
CA SER A 102 17.19 9.55 -30.34
C SER A 102 16.64 9.26 -31.75
N ASN A 103 15.33 9.01 -31.90
CA ASN A 103 14.71 8.69 -33.19
C ASN A 103 13.36 9.39 -33.46
N SER A 104 13.13 10.56 -32.84
CA SER A 104 12.05 11.45 -33.27
C SER A 104 12.58 12.34 -34.40
N TRP A 105 12.50 11.83 -35.62
CA TRP A 105 12.54 12.63 -36.86
C TRP A 105 11.33 13.56 -36.98
#